data_AF-A0A7J4QQ00-F1
#
_entry.id   AF-A0A7J4QQ00-F1
#
_cell.length_a   1.000
_cell.length_b   1.000
_cell.length_c   1.000
_cell.angle_alpha   90.00
_cell.angle_beta   90.00
_cell.angle_gamma   90.00
#
_symmetry.space_group_name_H-M   'P 1'
#
loop_
_entity.id
_entity.type
_entity.pdbx_description
1 polymer ?
#
loop_
_entity_poly.entity_id
_entity_poly.type
_entity_poly.pdbx_seq_one_letter_code
_entity_poly.pdbx_strand_id
1 'polypeptide(L)' 'MLAHIAIIGSGIAGLFAALRLGDAGHTVTVITKQRPTDSSTNWAQG' A
#
# COMPACT_ATOMS: atom_id res chain seq x y z
N MET A 1 0.05 -17.79 -10.88
CA MET A 1 0.27 -18.31 -9.52
C MET A 1 -0.13 -17.21 -8.56
N LEU A 2 -0.97 -17.48 -7.57
CA LEU A 2 -1.27 -16.52 -6.50
C LEU A 2 -0.07 -16.42 -5.56
N ALA A 3 0.18 -15.24 -5.02
CA ALA A 3 1.35 -14.94 -4.21
C ALA A 3 0.91 -14.13 -2.99
N HIS A 4 1.71 -14.24 -1.93
CA HIS A 4 1.62 -13.34 -0.79
C HIS A 4 2.67 -12.25 -0.96
N ILE A 5 2.23 -11.00 -0.99
CA ILE A 5 3.07 -9.85 -1.28
C ILE A 5 3.10 -8.93 -0.06
N ALA A 6 4.30 -8.60 0.39
CA ALA A 6 4.52 -7.59 1.42
C ALA A 6 4.84 -6.24 0.75
N ILE A 7 4.10 -5.19 1.12
CA ILE A 7 4.38 -3.81 0.73
C ILE A 7 4.81 -3.04 1.96
N ILE A 8 6.00 -2.44 1.92
CA ILE A 8 6.53 -1.62 3.00
C ILE A 8 6.31 -0.15 2.67
N GLY A 9 5.40 0.49 3.40
CA GLY A 9 5.00 1.88 3.23
C GLY A 9 3.54 2.02 2.81
N SER A 10 2.79 2.85 3.55
CA SER A 10 1.39 3.20 3.26
C SER A 10 1.25 4.53 2.50
N GLY A 11 2.26 4.90 1.71
CA GLY A 11 2.17 6.03 0.78
C GLY A 11 1.16 5.76 -0.34
N ILE A 12 0.78 6.78 -1.10
CA ILE A 12 -0.21 6.61 -2.18
C ILE A 12 0.23 5.56 -3.22
N ALA A 13 1.52 5.52 -3.56
CA ALA A 13 2.06 4.53 -4.48
C ALA A 13 1.94 3.10 -3.94
N GLY A 14 2.24 2.90 -2.64
CA GLY A 14 2.14 1.60 -1.98
C GLY A 14 0.71 1.11 -1.87
N LEU A 15 -0.22 1.97 -1.46
CA LEU A 15 -1.64 1.62 -1.37
C LEU A 15 -2.27 1.35 -2.74
N PHE A 16 -1.88 2.14 -3.75
CA PHE A 16 -2.34 1.92 -5.12
C PHE A 16 -1.83 0.60 -5.71
N ALA A 17 -0.57 0.25 -5.44
CA ALA A 17 -0.04 -1.07 -5.79
C ALA A 17 -0.78 -2.19 -5.05
N ALA A 18 -1.07 -2.01 -3.75
CA ALA A 18 -1.80 -2.99 -2.95
C ALA A 18 -3.18 -3.31 -3.53
N LEU A 19 -3.93 -2.29 -3.94
CA LEU A 19 -5.25 -2.45 -4.56
C LEU A 19 -5.14 -3.27 -5.85
N ARG A 20 -4.23 -2.91 -6.76
CA ARG A 20 -4.06 -3.61 -8.05
C ARG A 20 -3.63 -5.06 -7.88
N LEU A 21 -2.77 -5.34 -6.92
CA LEU A 21 -2.34 -6.70 -6.61
C LEU A 21 -3.47 -7.52 -5.98
N GLY A 22 -4.29 -6.91 -5.13
CA GLY A 22 -5.52 -7.52 -4.60
C GLY A 22 -6.53 -7.83 -5.70
N ASP A 23 -6.76 -6.91 -6.62
CA ASP A 23 -7.65 -7.11 -7.80
C ASP A 23 -7.13 -8.23 -8.71
N ALA A 24 -5.82 -8.44 -8.78
CA ALA A 24 -5.19 -9.56 -9.48
C ALA A 24 -5.28 -10.90 -8.71
N GLY A 25 -5.90 -10.93 -7.53
CA GLY A 25 -6.13 -12.11 -6.71
C GLY A 25 -5.02 -12.42 -5.70
N HIS A 26 -4.00 -11.57 -5.57
CA HIS A 26 -2.92 -11.79 -4.61
C HIS A 26 -3.34 -11.46 -3.18
N THR A 27 -2.80 -12.18 -2.21
CA THR A 27 -2.88 -11.78 -0.80
C THR A 27 -1.82 -10.71 -0.56
N VAL A 28 -2.23 -9.54 -0.07
CA VAL A 28 -1.33 -8.40 0.15
C VAL A 28 -1.33 -8.00 1.62
N THR A 29 -0.13 -7.83 2.19
CA THR A 29 0.06 -7.26 3.53
C THR A 29 0.80 -5.93 3.40
N VAL A 30 0.16 -4.84 3.82
CA VAL A 30 0.79 -3.52 3.89
C VAL A 30 1.35 -3.30 5.29
N ILE A 31 2.63 -2.98 5.38
CA ILE A 31 3.33 -2.69 6.62
C ILE A 31 3.68 -1.20 6.61
N THR A 32 3.29 -0.49 7.66
CA THR A 32 3.61 0.94 7.81
C THR A 32 4.04 1.27 9.23
N LYS A 33 4.85 2.32 9.36
CA LYS A 33 5.47 2.71 10.64
C LYS A 33 4.47 3.38 11.58
N GLN A 34 3.51 4.11 11.03
CA GLN A 34 2.49 4.86 11.77
C GLN A 34 1.11 4.51 11.22
N ARG A 35 0.06 5.25 11.60
CA ARG A 35 -1.27 4.98 11.01
C ARG A 35 -1.18 5.26 9.51
N PRO A 36 -1.90 4.52 8.65
CA PRO A 36 -1.89 4.79 7.21
C PRO A 36 -2.22 6.26 6.85
N THR A 37 -3.06 6.90 7.66
CA THR A 37 -3.44 8.32 7.56
C THR A 37 -2.33 9.31 7.92
N ASP A 38 -1.22 8.86 8.50
CA ASP A 38 -0.08 9.70 8.85
C ASP A 38 0.93 9.83 7.68
N SER A 39 0.62 9.25 6.52
CA SER A 39 1.48 9.27 5.33
C SER A 39 1.76 10.70 4.82
N SER A 40 3.02 10.98 4.45
CA SER A 40 3.44 12.26 3.85
C SER A 40 2.65 12.65 2.59
N THR A 41 2.06 11.68 1.88
CA THR A 41 1.19 11.98 0.74
C THR A 41 -0.04 12.81 1.13
N ASN A 42 -0.53 12.68 2.37
CA ASN A 42 -1.69 13.45 2.83
C ASN A 42 -1.39 14.95 3.02
N TRP A 43 -0.10 15.31 3.10
CA TRP A 43 0.37 16.69 3.18
C TRP A 43 0.85 17.23 1.83
N ALA A 44 0.73 16.44 0.74
CA ALA A 44 1.17 16.87 -0.58
C ALA A 44 0.28 18.03 -1.07
N GLN A 45 0.91 19.15 -1.42
CA GLN A 45 0.19 20.37 -1.83
C GLN A 45 0.10 20.58 -3.34
N GLY A 46 0.81 19.78 -4.14
CA GLY A 46 0.85 19.95 -5.60
C GLY A 46 1.57 21.23 -5.99
#